data_AF-A0A355IA54-F1
#
_entry.id   AF-A0A355IA54-F1
#
_cell.length_a   1.000
_cell.length_b   1.000
_cell.length_c   1.000
_cell.angle_alpha   90.00
_cell.angle_beta   90.00
_cell.angle_gamma   90.00
#
_symmetry.space_group_name_H-M   'P 1'
#
loop_
_entity.id
_entity.type
_entity.pdbx_description
1 polymer ?
#
loop_
_entity_poly.entity_id
_entity_poly.type
_entity_poly.pdbx_seq_one_letter_code
_entity_poly.pdbx_strand_id
1 'polypeptide(L)'
;MVEIPVSAVKELRERTGAGMMDCKRALIETNGDLEKAIEYLREKGLSSAAKKAGRIAAEGIVDSYIHMGGRIGVLMEVNCETDFAA
;
A
#
# COMPACT_ATOMS: atom_id res chain seq x y z
N MET A 1 -14.26 -12.76 -23.03
CA MET A 1 -13.19 -12.63 -22.02
C MET A 1 -12.54 -11.28 -22.27
N VAL A 2 -12.57 -10.36 -21.30
CA VAL A 2 -11.94 -9.04 -21.49
C VAL A 2 -10.43 -9.28 -21.59
N GLU A 3 -9.85 -9.00 -22.76
CA GLU A 3 -8.43 -9.17 -22.99
C GLU A 3 -7.71 -7.95 -22.41
N ILE A 4 -6.91 -8.18 -21.35
CA ILE A 4 -6.25 -7.08 -20.63
C ILE A 4 -4.84 -6.95 -21.18
N PRO A 5 -4.51 -5.81 -21.83
CA PRO A 5 -3.19 -5.63 -22.40
C PRO A 5 -2.14 -5.55 -21.28
N VAL A 6 -0.98 -6.15 -21.53
CA VAL A 6 0.13 -6.17 -20.56
C VAL A 6 0.59 -4.75 -20.19
N SER A 7 0.51 -3.81 -21.13
CA SER A 7 0.79 -2.39 -20.91
C SER A 7 -0.12 -1.78 -19.83
N ALA A 8 -1.42 -2.06 -19.83
CA ALA A 8 -2.35 -1.54 -18.83
C ALA A 8 -2.07 -2.10 -17.43
N VAL A 9 -1.69 -3.38 -17.33
CA VAL A 9 -1.29 -3.98 -16.05
C VAL A 9 -0.02 -3.32 -15.51
N LYS A 10 0.95 -3.06 -16.40
CA LYS A 10 2.20 -2.38 -16.05
C LYS A 10 1.94 -0.95 -15.57
N GLU A 11 1.12 -0.18 -16.30
CA GLU A 11 0.74 1.18 -15.93
C GLU A 11 0.06 1.23 -14.57
N LEU A 12 -0.92 0.36 -14.32
CA LEU A 12 -1.61 0.31 -13.04
C LEU A 12 -0.66 -0.02 -11.88
N ARG A 13 0.29 -0.94 -12.09
CA ARG A 13 1.32 -1.29 -11.10
C ARG A 13 2.23 -0.12 -10.81
N GLU A 14 2.67 0.62 -11.82
CA GLU A 14 3.53 1.80 -11.64
C GLU A 14 2.82 2.91 -10.85
N ARG A 15 1.51 3.11 -11.08
CA ARG A 15 0.71 4.11 -10.35
C ARG A 15 0.41 3.72 -8.90
N THR A 16 0.27 2.42 -8.59
CA THR A 16 -0.26 1.96 -7.29
C THR A 16 0.76 1.22 -6.42
N GLY A 17 1.84 0.71 -7.00
CA GLY A 17 2.78 -0.19 -6.32
C GLY A 17 2.22 -1.59 -6.01
N ALA A 18 1.00 -1.91 -6.41
CA ALA A 18 0.37 -3.19 -6.11
C ALA A 18 1.03 -4.37 -6.85
N GLY A 19 0.82 -5.59 -6.34
CA GLY A 19 1.33 -6.81 -6.96
C GLY A 19 0.79 -7.01 -8.38
N MET A 20 1.60 -7.58 -9.28
CA MET A 20 1.27 -7.77 -10.70
C MET A 20 -0.08 -8.49 -10.91
N MET A 21 -0.32 -9.56 -10.14
CA MET A 21 -1.55 -10.34 -10.23
C MET A 21 -2.76 -9.63 -9.62
N ASP A 22 -2.56 -8.75 -8.65
CA ASP A 22 -3.64 -7.93 -8.10
C ASP A 22 -4.04 -6.83 -9.08
N CYS A 23 -3.08 -6.21 -9.77
CA CYS A 23 -3.34 -5.24 -10.84
C CYS A 23 -4.14 -5.89 -11.99
N LYS A 24 -3.72 -7.09 -12.45
CA LYS A 24 -4.44 -7.81 -13.50
C LYS A 24 -5.87 -8.16 -13.07
N ARG A 25 -6.05 -8.66 -11.84
CA ARG A 25 -7.39 -8.98 -11.31
C ARG A 25 -8.26 -7.74 -11.19
N ALA A 26 -7.73 -6.65 -10.66
CA ALA A 26 -8.45 -5.38 -10.54
C ALA A 26 -8.96 -4.91 -11.91
N LEU A 27 -8.09 -4.92 -12.93
CA LEU A 27 -8.50 -4.56 -14.29
C LEU A 27 -9.55 -5.51 -14.87
N ILE A 28 -9.54 -6.80 -14.52
CA ILE A 28 -10.59 -7.74 -14.97
C ILE A 28 -11.93 -7.38 -14.33
N GLU A 29 -11.96 -7.13 -13.02
CA GLU A 29 -13.18 -6.77 -12.28
C GLU A 29 -13.74 -5.41 -12.70
N THR A 30 -12.87 -4.49 -13.14
CA THR A 30 -13.27 -3.15 -13.58
C THR A 30 -13.40 -3.01 -15.09
N ASN A 31 -13.37 -4.12 -15.84
CA ASN A 31 -13.47 -4.15 -17.30
C ASN A 31 -12.44 -3.25 -18.02
N GLY A 32 -11.22 -3.18 -17.48
CA GLY A 32 -10.11 -2.42 -18.04
C GLY A 32 -10.11 -0.93 -17.68
N ASP A 33 -11.04 -0.46 -16.86
CA ASP A 33 -11.08 0.92 -16.36
C ASP A 33 -9.99 1.11 -15.30
N LEU A 34 -8.99 1.94 -15.62
CA LEU A 34 -7.84 2.22 -14.78
C LEU A 34 -8.20 2.95 -13.48
N GLU A 35 -9.06 3.96 -13.53
CA GLU A 35 -9.40 4.75 -12.34
C GLU A 35 -10.23 3.90 -11.38
N LYS A 36 -11.20 3.12 -11.90
CA LYS A 36 -11.92 2.15 -11.07
C LYS A 36 -11.01 1.06 -10.52
N ALA A 37 -10.01 0.61 -11.28
CA ALA A 37 -9.06 -0.40 -10.80
C ALA A 37 -8.21 0.12 -9.64
N ILE A 38 -7.83 1.41 -9.66
CA ILE A 38 -7.11 2.06 -8.55
C ILE A 38 -7.99 2.10 -7.30
N GLU A 39 -9.25 2.49 -7.44
CA GLU A 39 -10.20 2.54 -6.32
C GLU A 39 -10.45 1.14 -5.74
N TYR A 40 -10.68 0.15 -6.61
CA TYR A 40 -10.81 -1.25 -6.22
C TYR A 40 -9.58 -1.78 -5.46
N LEU A 41 -8.36 -1.46 -5.93
CA LEU A 41 -7.13 -1.86 -5.25
C LEU A 41 -6.99 -1.18 -3.88
N ARG A 42 -7.43 0.08 -3.74
CA ARG A 42 -7.41 0.80 -2.46
C ARG A 42 -8.35 0.14 -1.45
N GLU A 43 -9.58 -0.15 -1.83
CA GLU A 43 -10.56 -0.84 -0.98
C GLU A 43 -10.07 -2.23 -0.56
N LYS A 44 -9.55 -3.00 -1.52
CA LYS A 44 -8.96 -4.33 -1.26
C LYS A 44 -7.75 -4.23 -0.33
N GLY A 45 -6.93 -3.19 -0.50
CA GLY A 45 -5.78 -2.88 0.35
C GLY A 45 -6.18 -2.69 1.80
N LEU A 46 -7.23 -1.88 2.07
CA LEU A 46 -7.77 -1.65 3.41
C LEU A 46 -8.26 -2.95 4.07
N SER A 47 -9.00 -3.79 3.32
CA SER A 47 -9.44 -5.09 3.82
C SER A 47 -8.26 -6.02 4.16
N SER A 48 -7.21 -6.01 3.33
CA SER A 48 -6.02 -6.83 3.57
C SER A 48 -5.23 -6.36 4.79
N ALA A 49 -5.16 -5.05 5.03
CA ALA A 49 -4.50 -4.47 6.20
C ALA A 49 -5.23 -4.86 7.49
N ALA A 50 -6.57 -4.80 7.50
CA ALA A 50 -7.37 -5.23 8.65
C ALA A 50 -7.10 -6.69 9.04
N LYS A 51 -6.88 -7.59 8.07
CA LYS A 51 -6.52 -9.00 8.32
C LYS A 51 -5.13 -9.18 8.91
N LYS A 52 -4.23 -8.20 8.75
CA LYS A 52 -2.86 -8.23 9.30
C LYS A 52 -2.77 -7.66 10.72
N ALA A 53 -3.80 -6.98 11.21
CA ALA A 53 -3.78 -6.31 12.53
C ALA A 53 -3.55 -7.27 13.71
N GLY A 54 -3.84 -8.57 13.55
CA GLY A 54 -3.57 -9.58 14.59
C GLY A 54 -2.12 -10.09 14.63
N ARG A 55 -1.25 -9.62 13.74
CA ARG A 55 0.16 -10.05 13.70
C ARG A 55 0.99 -9.22 14.68
N ILE A 56 2.00 -9.85 15.25
CA ILE A 56 2.93 -9.16 16.16
C ILE A 56 3.94 -8.38 15.32
N ALA A 57 4.01 -7.07 15.54
CA ALA A 57 5.00 -6.17 14.96
C ALA A 57 5.98 -5.75 16.05
N ALA A 58 7.08 -6.50 16.20
CA ALA A 58 8.07 -6.30 17.26
C ALA A 58 9.31 -5.51 16.83
N GLU A 59 9.51 -5.36 15.52
CA GLU A 59 10.59 -4.56 14.94
C GLU A 59 10.07 -3.16 14.59
N GLY A 60 10.95 -2.22 14.19
CA GLY A 60 10.53 -0.89 13.75
C GLY A 60 11.57 0.19 13.98
N ILE A 61 11.11 1.45 13.94
CA ILE A 61 11.94 2.63 14.16
C ILE A 61 11.32 3.56 15.19
N VAL A 62 12.18 4.29 15.90
CA VAL A 62 11.80 5.46 16.69
C VAL A 62 12.44 6.68 16.05
N ASP A 63 11.62 7.65 15.65
CA ASP A 63 12.08 8.90 15.07
C ASP A 63 11.65 10.10 15.91
N SER A 64 12.38 11.21 15.76
CA SER A 64 12.14 12.44 16.50
C SER A 64 11.96 13.62 15.57
N TYR A 65 10.97 14.46 15.85
CA TYR A 65 10.77 15.72 15.17
C TYR A 65 10.83 16.87 16.17
N ILE A 66 11.74 17.81 15.95
CA ILE A 66 11.82 19.04 16.72
C ILE A 66 11.36 20.19 15.83
N HIS A 67 10.25 20.82 16.21
CA HIS A 67 9.75 21.98 15.50
C HIS A 67 10.72 23.16 15.63
N MET A 68 10.75 24.01 14.61
CA MET A 68 11.63 25.18 14.58
C MET A 68 11.45 26.04 15.85
N GLY A 69 12.58 26.45 16.43
CA GLY A 69 12.59 27.18 17.70
C GLY A 69 12.62 26.29 18.95
N GLY A 70 12.64 24.96 18.81
CA GLY A 70 12.98 24.02 19.89
C GLY A 70 11.95 23.91 21.02
N ARG A 71 10.72 24.41 20.81
CA ARG A 71 9.67 24.44 21.83
C ARG A 71 8.72 23.24 21.77
N ILE A 72 8.65 22.58 20.62
CA ILE A 72 7.80 21.40 20.39
C ILE A 72 8.71 20.29 19.89
N GLY A 73 8.68 19.16 20.60
CA GLY A 73 9.33 17.93 20.21
C GLY A 73 8.30 16.80 20.16
N VAL A 74 8.45 15.92 19.19
CA VAL A 74 7.65 14.70 19.00
C VAL A 74 8.61 13.52 18.93
N LEU A 75 8.28 12.44 19.63
CA LEU A 75 8.85 11.12 19.41
C LEU A 75 7.77 10.23 18.82
N MET A 76 8.11 9.46 17.79
CA MET A 76 7.20 8.56 17.10
C MET A 76 7.85 7.19 17.02
N GLU A 77 7.15 6.17 17.49
CA GLU A 77 7.50 4.77 17.27
C GLU A 77 6.58 4.21 16.16
N VAL A 78 7.18 3.59 15.15
CA VAL A 78 6.47 2.91 14.07
C VAL A 78 6.99 1.48 13.99
N ASN A 79 6.15 0.52 14.38
CA ASN A 79 6.49 -0.89 14.39
C ASN A 79 6.12 -1.61 13.08
N CYS A 80 6.90 -2.64 12.74
CA CYS A 80 6.69 -3.55 11.61
C CYS A 80 6.99 -5.01 12.02
N GLU A 81 6.64 -5.96 11.15
CA GLU A 81 6.81 -7.40 11.44
C GLU A 81 8.29 -7.86 11.35
N THR A 82 9.12 -7.17 10.57
CA THR A 82 10.49 -7.58 10.24
C THR A 82 11.41 -6.37 10.07
N ASP A 83 12.67 -6.49 10.47
CA ASP A 83 13.71 -5.46 10.33
C ASP A 83 13.96 -4.98 8.89
N PHE A 84 13.85 -5.85 7.87
CA PHE A 84 14.01 -5.46 6.47
C PHE A 84 13.02 -4.40 5.97
N ALA A 85 11.90 -4.21 6.69
CA ALA A 85 10.88 -3.23 6.37
C ALA A 85 11.01 -1.92 7.18
N ALA A 86 11.83 -1.91 8.24
CA ALA A 86 12.02 -0.80 9.15
C ALA A 86 12.88 0.32 8.53
#